data_AF-A0A8C2ZQI8-F1
#
_entry.id   AF-A0A8C2ZQI8-F1
#
_cell.length_a   1.000
_cell.length_b   1.000
_cell.length_c   1.000
_cell.angle_alpha   90.00
_cell.angle_beta   90.00
_cell.angle_gamma   90.00
#
_symmetry.space_group_name_H-M   'P 1'
#
loop_
_entity.id
_entity.type
_entity.pdbx_description
1 polymer ?
#
loop_
_entity_poly.entity_id
_entity_poly.type
_entity_poly.pdbx_seq_one_letter_code
_entity_poly.pdbx_strand_id
1 'polypeptide(L)'
;MQSNSIQLVRQTKAVLYLWENTCWASLHIKHLSSSSRLVCYYNSEADKRGGDGKFTISNIDPNKCTHLIYAFSDINNLNELVPSNASDLQRYALFNELKDRNPELKTLLAVGGMTFNIQKFSTMAADQQTRTTFIQSVIQLLRDNGFDGLNLDWRYPGGAGSQPQDKQRFTLLCQELKEAFLAEGTSTNRDRLIITASVSAEKAIIDASYEVTEIAEHLDFINVLTFDFHGPWESVTGHHSPLFQRDQDTGNETYLNTDFAMRYWQTEGGPSQKLNMGLAVYGRAFELSSASSAPGAPASGPGEEGCYTGEEGFWASYETCLYIEGVATQLIDDQKVPYAVTENQWVGFDNIDSLDTKVNYLKNNNFGGAFVWSLDLDDTTGQFCKMGQCPFISHLHTLLVPGNRNAFTSYPVIEGLVIKLFQPLTLSYFICQIDKLSCPK
;
A
#
# COMPACT_ATOMS: atom_id res chain seq x y z
N MET A 1 2.73 -66.63 -47.59
CA MET A 1 2.19 -65.31 -48.00
C MET A 1 2.87 -64.23 -47.16
N GLN A 2 4.04 -63.79 -47.59
CA GLN A 2 4.88 -62.84 -46.85
C GLN A 2 5.61 -61.98 -47.87
N SER A 3 5.16 -60.74 -48.07
CA SER A 3 5.94 -59.62 -48.64
C SER A 3 5.03 -58.41 -48.90
N ASN A 4 4.25 -57.96 -47.91
CA ASN A 4 3.54 -56.66 -47.99
C ASN A 4 3.42 -55.97 -46.62
N SER A 5 4.31 -56.29 -45.68
CA SER A 5 4.21 -55.84 -44.27
C SER A 5 5.43 -55.03 -43.79
N ILE A 6 6.29 -54.56 -44.70
CA ILE A 6 7.53 -53.83 -44.32
C ILE A 6 7.56 -52.38 -44.82
N GLN A 7 6.64 -51.96 -45.69
CA GLN A 7 6.59 -50.57 -46.17
C GLN A 7 5.60 -49.66 -45.42
N LEU A 8 4.75 -50.22 -44.53
CA LEU A 8 3.79 -49.44 -43.74
C LEU A 8 4.25 -49.15 -42.29
N VAL A 9 5.48 -49.51 -41.93
CA VAL A 9 6.05 -49.27 -40.57
C VAL A 9 7.10 -48.14 -40.56
N ARG A 10 7.45 -47.57 -41.72
CA ARG A 10 8.38 -46.44 -41.82
C ARG A 10 7.74 -45.06 -42.02
N GLN A 11 6.42 -44.97 -42.25
CA GLN A 11 5.72 -43.68 -42.34
C GLN A 11 4.90 -43.31 -41.08
N THR A 12 4.73 -44.23 -40.14
CA THR A 12 4.06 -43.97 -38.85
C THR A 12 5.00 -43.59 -37.70
N LYS A 13 6.32 -43.60 -37.91
CA LYS A 13 7.31 -43.10 -36.92
C LYS A 13 7.81 -41.67 -37.16
N ALA A 14 7.45 -41.03 -38.28
CA ALA A 14 7.82 -39.64 -38.57
C ALA A 14 6.71 -38.63 -38.25
N VAL A 15 5.48 -39.08 -37.99
CA VAL A 15 4.34 -38.21 -37.63
C VAL A 15 4.11 -38.14 -36.11
N LEU A 16 4.69 -39.05 -35.33
CA LEU A 16 4.66 -39.02 -33.86
C LEU A 16 5.82 -38.22 -33.22
N TYR A 17 6.82 -37.81 -33.99
CA TYR A 17 7.92 -36.95 -33.51
C TYR A 17 7.70 -35.45 -33.74
N LEU A 18 6.58 -35.07 -34.38
CA LEU A 18 6.17 -33.68 -34.62
C LEU A 18 4.90 -33.28 -33.85
N TRP A 19 4.41 -34.16 -32.97
CA TRP A 19 3.28 -33.90 -32.06
C TRP A 19 3.65 -33.93 -30.57
N GLU A 20 4.93 -34.12 -30.24
CA GLU A 20 5.45 -34.00 -28.85
C GLU A 20 6.42 -32.83 -28.66
N ASN A 21 6.76 -32.06 -29.70
CA ASN A 21 7.69 -30.92 -29.62
C ASN A 21 7.12 -29.57 -30.06
N THR A 22 5.80 -29.45 -30.22
CA THR A 22 5.13 -28.17 -30.56
C THR A 22 4.15 -27.67 -29.50
N CYS A 23 3.98 -28.40 -28.39
CA CYS A 23 3.31 -27.89 -27.18
C CYS A 23 4.25 -27.23 -26.16
N TRP A 24 5.54 -27.06 -26.48
CA TRP A 24 6.54 -26.47 -25.59
C TRP A 24 7.10 -25.10 -26.05
N ALA A 25 6.47 -24.44 -27.04
CA ALA A 25 6.95 -23.15 -27.55
C ALA A 25 5.83 -22.13 -27.83
N SER A 26 4.74 -22.17 -27.06
CA SER A 26 3.75 -21.10 -27.03
C SER A 26 3.13 -20.95 -25.65
N LEU A 27 3.96 -21.07 -24.60
CA LEU A 27 3.70 -20.31 -23.39
C LEU A 27 4.07 -18.86 -23.71
N HIS A 28 3.19 -18.16 -24.42
CA HIS A 28 3.14 -16.72 -24.25
C HIS A 28 2.94 -16.52 -22.75
N ILE A 29 4.01 -16.08 -22.10
CA ILE A 29 3.96 -15.36 -20.85
C ILE A 29 2.99 -14.22 -21.13
N LYS A 30 1.70 -14.49 -20.90
CA LYS A 30 0.81 -13.46 -20.40
C LYS A 30 1.52 -13.08 -19.12
N HIS A 31 2.29 -12.00 -19.17
CA HIS A 31 2.47 -11.19 -17.98
C HIS A 31 1.05 -10.97 -17.51
N LEU A 32 0.62 -11.77 -16.52
CA LEU A 32 -0.50 -11.41 -15.70
C LEU A 32 -0.10 -10.02 -15.26
N SER A 33 -0.85 -9.03 -15.75
CA SER A 33 -0.85 -7.70 -15.18
C SER A 33 -1.22 -7.93 -13.71
N SER A 34 -0.21 -8.19 -12.88
CA SER A 34 -0.36 -8.28 -11.45
C SER A 34 -0.76 -6.87 -11.05
N SER A 35 -2.07 -6.65 -10.89
CA SER A 35 -2.56 -5.42 -10.30
C SER A 35 -1.84 -5.28 -8.96
N SER A 36 -1.02 -4.26 -8.83
CA SER A 36 -0.29 -4.02 -7.58
C SER A 36 -1.30 -3.56 -6.52
N ARG A 37 -1.11 -4.01 -5.27
CA ARG A 37 -1.97 -3.54 -4.17
C ARG A 37 -1.67 -2.07 -3.89
N LEU A 38 -2.72 -1.28 -3.66
CA LEU A 38 -2.62 0.06 -3.09
C LEU A 38 -3.48 0.08 -1.83
N VAL A 39 -2.80 0.04 -0.68
CA VAL A 39 -3.40 -0.06 0.65
C VAL A 39 -3.35 1.32 1.29
N CYS A 40 -4.47 1.90 1.71
CA CYS A 40 -4.49 3.27 2.24
C CYS A 40 -4.99 3.31 3.68
N TYR A 41 -4.25 3.98 4.56
CA TYR A 41 -4.67 4.21 5.93
C TYR A 41 -5.65 5.38 6.03
N TYR A 42 -6.74 5.17 6.78
CA TYR A 42 -7.64 6.20 7.26
C TYR A 42 -7.32 6.46 8.74
N ASN A 43 -6.76 7.63 9.04
CA ASN A 43 -6.55 8.06 10.42
C ASN A 43 -7.83 8.66 11.01
N SER A 44 -8.48 7.94 11.92
CA SER A 44 -9.75 8.39 12.53
C SER A 44 -9.63 9.64 13.39
N GLU A 45 -8.42 9.98 13.84
CA GLU A 45 -8.16 11.20 14.61
C GLU A 45 -8.20 12.47 13.74
N ALA A 46 -8.08 12.33 12.40
CA ALA A 46 -8.17 13.46 11.48
C ALA A 46 -9.57 14.12 11.46
N ASP A 47 -10.60 13.44 11.98
CA ASP A 47 -11.95 14.01 12.18
C ASP A 47 -11.94 15.17 13.20
N LYS A 48 -10.91 15.23 14.07
CA LYS A 48 -10.77 16.26 15.11
C LYS A 48 -10.02 17.51 14.62
N ARG A 49 -9.37 17.47 13.45
CA ARG A 49 -8.68 18.64 12.90
C ARG A 49 -9.68 19.75 12.56
N GLY A 50 -9.23 20.99 12.67
CA GLY A 50 -10.04 22.17 12.34
C GLY A 50 -9.99 22.53 10.85
N GLY A 51 -10.97 23.31 10.41
CA GLY A 51 -11.01 23.89 9.06
C GLY A 51 -10.87 22.84 7.95
N ASP A 52 -10.07 23.17 6.94
CA ASP A 52 -9.85 22.34 5.75
C ASP A 52 -8.94 21.13 5.99
N GLY A 53 -8.33 21.01 7.18
CA GLY A 53 -7.58 19.82 7.60
C GLY A 53 -8.47 18.70 8.13
N LYS A 54 -9.78 18.96 8.37
CA LYS A 54 -10.73 17.95 8.85
C LYS A 54 -10.96 16.89 7.79
N PHE A 55 -10.68 15.63 8.12
CA PHE A 55 -10.89 14.49 7.23
C PHE A 55 -11.79 13.44 7.88
N THR A 56 -12.81 13.00 7.16
CA THR A 56 -13.82 12.03 7.62
C THR A 56 -14.04 10.94 6.59
N ILE A 57 -14.78 9.89 6.96
CA ILE A 57 -15.14 8.78 6.05
C ILE A 57 -15.82 9.28 4.77
N SER A 58 -16.63 10.34 4.84
CA SER A 58 -17.29 10.90 3.65
C SER A 58 -16.34 11.52 2.62
N ASN A 59 -15.10 11.86 3.03
CA ASN A 59 -14.07 12.36 2.12
C ASN A 59 -13.40 11.23 1.30
N ILE A 60 -13.61 9.96 1.67
CA ILE A 60 -12.96 8.83 1.02
C ILE A 60 -13.67 8.49 -0.30
N ASP A 61 -12.90 8.51 -1.39
CA ASP A 61 -13.29 7.87 -2.66
C ASP A 61 -12.86 6.40 -2.63
N PRO A 62 -13.83 5.45 -2.56
CA PRO A 62 -13.55 4.03 -2.38
C PRO A 62 -12.93 3.37 -3.62
N ASN A 63 -12.86 4.07 -4.76
CA ASN A 63 -12.26 3.55 -5.98
C ASN A 63 -10.76 3.84 -6.09
N LYS A 64 -10.17 4.60 -5.16
CA LYS A 64 -8.76 5.01 -5.24
C LYS A 64 -7.79 3.95 -4.73
N CYS A 65 -8.21 3.15 -3.75
CA CYS A 65 -7.36 2.16 -3.10
C CYS A 65 -8.01 0.78 -3.21
N THR A 66 -7.19 -0.28 -3.32
CA THR A 66 -7.71 -1.65 -3.33
C THR A 66 -8.05 -2.14 -1.93
N HIS A 67 -7.35 -1.61 -0.93
CA HIS A 67 -7.61 -1.88 0.48
C HIS A 67 -7.62 -0.57 1.27
N LEU A 68 -8.52 -0.47 2.24
CA LEU A 68 -8.52 0.59 3.24
C LEU A 68 -8.28 0.01 4.62
N ILE A 69 -7.46 0.67 5.43
CA ILE A 69 -7.17 0.29 6.82
C ILE A 69 -7.68 1.39 7.74
N TYR A 70 -8.64 1.07 8.61
CA TYR A 70 -9.12 1.97 9.66
C TYR A 70 -8.13 1.99 10.82
N ALA A 71 -7.54 3.15 11.11
CA ALA A 71 -6.63 3.37 12.22
C ALA A 71 -7.31 4.22 13.31
N PHE A 72 -7.51 3.73 14.54
CA PHE A 72 -7.19 2.41 15.08
C PHE A 72 -8.30 1.90 16.01
N SER A 73 -8.23 0.62 16.37
CA SER A 73 -8.86 0.02 17.54
C SER A 73 -7.85 -0.12 18.69
N ASP A 74 -8.31 -0.61 19.85
CA ASP A 74 -7.49 -0.79 21.06
C ASP A 74 -7.56 -2.24 21.58
N ILE A 75 -6.69 -2.56 22.55
CA ILE A 75 -6.73 -3.78 23.36
C ILE A 75 -7.12 -3.39 24.79
N ASN A 76 -8.15 -4.01 25.35
CA ASN A 76 -8.58 -3.74 26.72
C ASN A 76 -7.76 -4.56 27.75
N ASN A 77 -8.02 -4.36 29.05
CA ASN A 77 -7.35 -5.08 30.13
C ASN A 77 -7.75 -6.57 30.22
N LEU A 78 -8.75 -7.01 29.47
CA LEU A 78 -9.16 -8.41 29.33
C LEU A 78 -8.47 -9.08 28.12
N ASN A 79 -7.58 -8.38 27.42
CA ASN A 79 -6.91 -8.81 26.19
C ASN A 79 -7.86 -8.97 25.01
N GLU A 80 -8.96 -8.23 24.98
CA GLU A 80 -9.90 -8.22 23.86
C GLU A 80 -9.61 -7.04 22.93
N LEU A 81 -9.80 -7.24 21.62
CA LEU A 81 -9.89 -6.18 20.63
C LEU A 81 -11.17 -5.39 20.88
N VAL A 82 -11.04 -4.08 21.08
CA VAL A 82 -12.17 -3.18 21.34
C VAL A 82 -12.07 -1.92 20.49
N PRO A 83 -13.19 -1.25 20.18
CA PRO A 83 -13.13 0.10 19.63
C PRO A 83 -12.37 1.04 20.58
N SER A 84 -11.58 1.97 20.03
CA SER A 84 -10.88 2.97 20.85
C SER A 84 -11.85 3.89 21.57
N ASN A 85 -12.99 4.21 20.94
CA ASN A 85 -14.09 4.96 21.53
C ASN A 85 -15.44 4.32 21.19
N ALA A 86 -16.46 4.54 22.04
CA ALA A 86 -17.81 4.00 21.80
C ALA A 86 -18.43 4.47 20.47
N SER A 87 -18.11 5.69 20.03
CA SER A 87 -18.56 6.24 18.74
C SER A 87 -17.95 5.53 17.53
N ASP A 88 -16.85 4.79 17.70
CA ASP A 88 -16.17 4.15 16.58
C ASP A 88 -16.97 3.01 15.98
N LEU A 89 -17.89 2.37 16.73
CA LEU A 89 -18.80 1.36 16.16
C LEU A 89 -19.65 1.93 15.02
N GLN A 90 -20.18 3.15 15.18
CA GLN A 90 -20.94 3.80 14.11
C GLN A 90 -20.03 4.20 12.94
N ARG A 91 -18.80 4.62 13.23
CA ARG A 91 -17.81 4.92 12.19
C ARG A 91 -17.38 3.67 11.43
N TYR A 92 -17.26 2.52 12.09
CA TYR A 92 -16.94 1.25 11.44
C TYR A 92 -18.02 0.84 10.45
N ALA A 93 -19.30 1.02 10.80
CA ALA A 93 -20.41 0.78 9.86
C ALA A 93 -20.28 1.68 8.62
N LEU A 94 -20.15 3.00 8.81
CA LEU A 94 -19.98 3.96 7.70
C LEU A 94 -18.74 3.67 6.84
N PHE A 95 -17.64 3.23 7.45
CA PHE A 95 -16.42 2.89 6.74
C PHE A 95 -16.60 1.64 5.87
N ASN A 96 -17.37 0.65 6.35
CA ASN A 96 -17.64 -0.56 5.58
C ASN A 96 -18.72 -0.36 4.50
N GLU A 97 -19.63 0.61 4.66
CA GLU A 97 -20.57 1.05 3.61
C GLU A 97 -19.87 1.63 2.37
N LEU A 98 -18.59 2.01 2.47
CA LEU A 98 -17.78 2.38 1.30
C LEU A 98 -17.74 1.27 0.23
N LYS A 99 -17.88 0.01 0.64
CA LYS A 99 -17.95 -1.15 -0.27
C LYS A 99 -19.22 -1.17 -1.12
N ASP A 100 -20.27 -0.44 -0.76
CA ASP A 100 -21.48 -0.32 -1.59
C ASP A 100 -21.20 0.44 -2.90
N ARG A 101 -20.24 1.37 -2.86
CA ARG A 101 -19.76 2.12 -4.04
C ARG A 101 -18.61 1.42 -4.76
N ASN A 102 -17.88 0.52 -4.10
CA ASN A 102 -16.85 -0.33 -4.69
C ASN A 102 -16.86 -1.73 -4.06
N PRO A 103 -17.60 -2.71 -4.62
CA PRO A 103 -17.69 -4.06 -4.05
C PRO A 103 -16.38 -4.87 -4.03
N GLU A 104 -15.37 -4.47 -4.80
CA GLU A 104 -14.06 -5.12 -4.80
C GLU A 104 -13.15 -4.62 -3.67
N LEU A 105 -13.48 -3.48 -3.06
CA LEU A 105 -12.73 -2.89 -1.97
C LEU A 105 -12.67 -3.83 -0.76
N LYS A 106 -11.49 -3.93 -0.15
CA LYS A 106 -11.29 -4.63 1.12
C LYS A 106 -11.04 -3.64 2.25
N THR A 107 -11.70 -3.84 3.38
CA THR A 107 -11.57 -3.00 4.57
C THR A 107 -10.95 -3.81 5.71
N LEU A 108 -9.90 -3.27 6.34
CA LEU A 108 -9.27 -3.87 7.51
C LEU A 108 -9.35 -2.91 8.70
N LEU A 109 -9.40 -3.47 9.90
CA LEU A 109 -9.25 -2.70 11.15
C LEU A 109 -7.82 -2.86 11.65
N ALA A 110 -7.14 -1.75 11.97
CA ALA A 110 -5.81 -1.79 12.57
C ALA A 110 -5.87 -1.66 14.09
N VAL A 111 -5.03 -2.43 14.78
CA VAL A 111 -4.77 -2.29 16.21
C VAL A 111 -3.29 -1.97 16.43
N GLY A 112 -2.99 -1.01 17.31
CA GLY A 112 -1.63 -0.55 17.57
C GLY A 112 -1.38 0.86 17.08
N GLY A 113 -0.23 1.07 16.42
CA GLY A 113 0.23 2.38 15.96
C GLY A 113 1.28 3.01 16.88
N MET A 114 1.82 4.15 16.46
CA MET A 114 2.97 4.80 17.12
C MET A 114 2.68 5.27 18.55
N THR A 115 1.47 5.74 18.84
CA THR A 115 1.07 6.26 20.17
C THR A 115 0.42 5.21 21.07
N PHE A 116 0.35 3.95 20.61
CA PHE A 116 -0.27 2.87 21.35
C PHE A 116 0.52 2.46 22.59
N ASN A 117 -0.18 2.07 23.66
CA ASN A 117 0.49 1.48 24.83
C ASN A 117 0.99 0.07 24.48
N ILE A 118 2.24 0.00 24.03
CA ILE A 118 2.91 -1.23 23.57
C ILE A 118 2.88 -2.39 24.59
N GLN A 119 2.80 -2.09 25.90
CA GLN A 119 2.72 -3.15 26.93
C GLN A 119 1.46 -4.00 26.80
N LYS A 120 0.37 -3.45 26.24
CA LYS A 120 -0.87 -4.19 25.99
C LYS A 120 -0.65 -5.33 25.01
N PHE A 121 0.17 -5.12 23.96
CA PHE A 121 0.54 -6.19 23.04
C PHE A 121 1.36 -7.28 23.73
N SER A 122 2.40 -6.87 24.49
CA SER A 122 3.26 -7.83 25.20
C SER A 122 2.45 -8.68 26.19
N THR A 123 1.49 -8.06 26.89
CA THR A 123 0.58 -8.75 27.82
C THR A 123 -0.35 -9.71 27.11
N MET A 124 -1.01 -9.26 26.03
CA MET A 124 -1.94 -10.07 25.24
C MET A 124 -1.25 -11.25 24.55
N ALA A 125 -0.01 -11.06 24.09
CA ALA A 125 0.73 -12.10 23.38
C ALA A 125 1.42 -13.12 24.31
N ALA A 126 1.44 -12.84 25.63
CA ALA A 126 2.31 -13.53 26.59
C ALA A 126 2.05 -15.04 26.71
N ASP A 127 0.80 -15.47 26.59
CA ASP A 127 0.37 -16.85 26.76
C ASP A 127 -0.77 -17.23 25.79
N GLN A 128 -1.04 -18.53 25.67
CA GLN A 128 -2.03 -19.04 24.72
C GLN A 128 -3.47 -18.61 25.06
N GLN A 129 -3.81 -18.47 26.34
CA GLN A 129 -5.16 -18.13 26.78
C GLN A 129 -5.48 -16.66 26.46
N THR A 130 -4.52 -15.76 26.69
CA THR A 130 -4.66 -14.33 26.38
C THR A 130 -4.72 -14.10 24.87
N ARG A 131 -3.87 -14.78 24.07
CA ARG A 131 -3.98 -14.78 22.61
C ARG A 131 -5.31 -15.32 22.11
N THR A 132 -5.80 -16.43 22.67
CA THR A 132 -7.11 -16.99 22.31
C THR A 132 -8.24 -15.99 22.58
N THR A 133 -8.21 -15.31 23.74
CA THR A 133 -9.21 -14.29 24.10
C THR A 133 -9.20 -13.15 23.09
N PHE A 134 -8.01 -12.65 22.75
CA PHE A 134 -7.84 -11.65 21.71
C PHE A 134 -8.40 -12.12 20.37
N ILE A 135 -7.99 -13.28 19.88
CA ILE A 135 -8.40 -13.82 18.57
C ILE A 135 -9.93 -13.98 18.47
N GLN A 136 -10.59 -14.46 19.53
CA GLN A 136 -12.04 -14.60 19.52
C GLN A 136 -12.75 -13.23 19.47
N SER A 137 -12.27 -12.26 20.26
CA SER A 137 -12.81 -10.89 20.22
C SER A 137 -12.58 -10.19 18.88
N VAL A 138 -11.44 -10.45 18.22
CA VAL A 138 -11.13 -9.97 16.87
C VAL A 138 -12.17 -10.49 15.89
N ILE A 139 -12.39 -11.81 15.85
CA ILE A 139 -13.37 -12.43 14.94
C ILE A 139 -14.75 -11.80 15.14
N GLN A 140 -15.20 -11.70 16.39
CA GLN A 140 -16.50 -11.13 16.72
C GLN A 140 -16.61 -9.69 16.22
N LEU A 141 -15.67 -8.81 16.61
CA LEU A 141 -15.74 -7.39 16.28
C LEU A 141 -15.67 -7.15 14.77
N LEU A 142 -14.80 -7.85 14.05
CA LEU A 142 -14.66 -7.69 12.60
C LEU A 142 -15.92 -8.14 11.86
N ARG A 143 -16.48 -9.30 12.22
CA ARG A 143 -17.68 -9.83 11.56
C ARG A 143 -18.91 -8.98 11.85
N ASP A 144 -19.07 -8.50 13.09
CA ASP A 144 -20.20 -7.65 13.49
C ASP A 144 -20.21 -6.30 12.77
N ASN A 145 -19.02 -5.79 12.41
CA ASN A 145 -18.87 -4.48 11.76
C ASN A 145 -18.55 -4.56 10.27
N GLY A 146 -18.57 -5.76 9.67
CA GLY A 146 -18.43 -5.95 8.23
C GLY A 146 -17.02 -5.81 7.66
N PHE A 147 -15.98 -5.84 8.51
CA PHE A 147 -14.59 -5.80 8.06
C PHE A 147 -14.15 -7.11 7.37
N ASP A 148 -13.20 -6.97 6.45
CA ASP A 148 -12.60 -8.09 5.71
C ASP A 148 -11.30 -8.60 6.35
N GLY A 149 -10.74 -7.91 7.35
CA GLY A 149 -9.52 -8.37 8.02
C GLY A 149 -8.97 -7.49 9.14
N LEU A 150 -7.83 -7.90 9.67
CA LEU A 150 -7.08 -7.25 10.75
C LEU A 150 -5.69 -6.83 10.27
N ASN A 151 -5.25 -5.62 10.64
CA ASN A 151 -3.85 -5.21 10.55
C ASN A 151 -3.22 -5.08 11.95
N LEU A 152 -2.17 -5.86 12.22
CA LEU A 152 -1.38 -5.76 13.44
C LEU A 152 -0.32 -4.66 13.28
N ASP A 153 -0.41 -3.58 14.06
CA ASP A 153 0.57 -2.48 14.05
C ASP A 153 1.31 -2.39 15.40
N TRP A 154 1.97 -3.48 15.81
CA TRP A 154 2.78 -3.54 17.02
C TRP A 154 4.16 -2.93 16.75
N ARG A 155 4.42 -1.73 17.30
CA ARG A 155 5.70 -1.02 17.10
C ARG A 155 6.58 -0.93 18.36
N TYR A 156 7.53 -1.82 18.61
CA TYR A 156 7.82 -3.08 17.90
C TYR A 156 8.04 -4.23 18.91
N PRO A 157 7.66 -5.49 18.57
CA PRO A 157 7.92 -6.65 19.44
C PRO A 157 9.43 -6.82 19.66
N GLY A 158 9.90 -7.18 20.84
CA GLY A 158 11.34 -7.26 21.13
C GLY A 158 12.09 -5.92 21.21
N GLY A 159 11.44 -4.80 20.87
CA GLY A 159 11.99 -3.44 20.97
C GLY A 159 11.75 -2.78 22.33
N ALA A 160 12.03 -1.48 22.42
CA ALA A 160 11.79 -0.69 23.62
C ALA A 160 10.32 -0.75 24.06
N GLY A 161 10.07 -1.05 25.34
CA GLY A 161 8.73 -1.22 25.89
C GLY A 161 8.10 -2.61 25.67
N SER A 162 8.76 -3.49 24.91
CA SER A 162 8.41 -4.91 24.72
C SER A 162 9.45 -5.83 25.38
N GLN A 163 9.19 -7.14 25.38
CA GLN A 163 10.10 -8.18 25.86
C GLN A 163 10.82 -8.85 24.68
N PRO A 164 12.07 -9.33 24.82
CA PRO A 164 12.76 -10.06 23.74
C PRO A 164 11.99 -11.28 23.22
N GLN A 165 11.26 -11.98 24.11
CA GLN A 165 10.41 -13.12 23.75
C GLN A 165 9.22 -12.74 22.87
N ASP A 166 8.91 -11.45 22.78
CA ASP A 166 7.81 -10.97 21.95
C ASP A 166 8.08 -11.17 20.45
N LYS A 167 9.35 -11.37 20.05
CA LYS A 167 9.70 -11.84 18.70
C LYS A 167 8.97 -13.15 18.36
N GLN A 168 9.16 -14.18 19.19
CA GLN A 168 8.49 -15.49 19.00
C GLN A 168 6.98 -15.41 19.25
N ARG A 169 6.54 -14.61 20.22
CA ARG A 169 5.11 -14.48 20.52
C ARG A 169 4.35 -13.79 19.39
N PHE A 170 4.97 -12.86 18.68
CA PHE A 170 4.39 -12.26 17.49
C PHE A 170 4.18 -13.29 16.38
N THR A 171 5.14 -14.20 16.18
CA THR A 171 5.00 -15.35 15.27
C THR A 171 3.83 -16.24 15.66
N LEU A 172 3.75 -16.64 16.94
CA LEU A 172 2.65 -17.46 17.45
C LEU A 172 1.29 -16.78 17.28
N LEU A 173 1.21 -15.47 17.55
CA LEU A 173 0.00 -14.69 17.33
C LEU A 173 -0.44 -14.71 15.85
N CYS A 174 0.49 -14.51 14.91
CA CYS A 174 0.19 -14.55 13.49
C CYS A 174 -0.30 -15.93 13.05
N GLN A 175 0.35 -16.99 13.53
CA GLN A 175 -0.05 -18.38 13.27
C GLN A 175 -1.46 -18.67 13.79
N GLU A 176 -1.71 -18.40 15.07
CA GLU A 176 -2.99 -18.71 15.71
C GLU A 176 -4.15 -17.88 15.11
N LEU A 177 -3.91 -16.62 14.74
CA LEU A 177 -4.88 -15.82 13.98
C LEU A 177 -5.22 -16.49 12.64
N LYS A 178 -4.21 -16.95 11.89
CA LYS A 178 -4.40 -17.58 10.57
C LYS A 178 -5.25 -18.85 10.69
N GLU A 179 -4.93 -19.69 11.65
CA GLU A 179 -5.66 -20.93 11.93
C GLU A 179 -7.11 -20.65 12.34
N ALA A 180 -7.32 -19.72 13.27
CA ALA A 180 -8.65 -19.36 13.74
C ALA A 180 -9.52 -18.72 12.64
N PHE A 181 -8.95 -17.84 11.82
CA PHE A 181 -9.67 -17.22 10.71
C PHE A 181 -10.05 -18.25 9.64
N LEU A 182 -9.17 -19.22 9.36
CA LEU A 182 -9.47 -20.31 8.43
C LEU A 182 -10.61 -21.21 8.96
N ALA A 183 -10.57 -21.55 10.24
CA ALA A 183 -11.61 -22.35 10.88
C ALA A 183 -12.96 -21.62 10.92
N GLU A 184 -12.98 -20.33 11.26
CA GLU A 184 -14.19 -19.52 11.25
C GLU A 184 -14.79 -19.38 9.85
N GLY A 185 -13.98 -19.04 8.84
CA GLY A 185 -14.46 -18.90 7.47
C GLY A 185 -15.05 -20.21 6.93
N THR A 186 -14.39 -21.34 7.23
CA THR A 186 -14.87 -22.68 6.83
C THR A 186 -16.19 -23.04 7.53
N SER A 187 -16.28 -22.83 8.84
CA SER A 187 -17.48 -23.20 9.63
C SER A 187 -18.69 -22.31 9.35
N THR A 188 -18.47 -21.05 8.98
CA THR A 188 -19.54 -20.09 8.67
C THR A 188 -19.84 -19.99 7.17
N ASN A 189 -19.10 -20.71 6.32
CA ASN A 189 -19.17 -20.61 4.86
C ASN A 189 -19.00 -19.17 4.35
N ARG A 190 -18.01 -18.45 4.90
CA ARG A 190 -17.62 -17.09 4.53
C ARG A 190 -16.17 -17.07 4.09
N ASP A 191 -15.80 -16.06 3.30
CA ASP A 191 -14.40 -15.80 3.00
C ASP A 191 -13.59 -15.60 4.28
N ARG A 192 -12.41 -16.23 4.34
CA ARG A 192 -11.47 -16.07 5.46
C ARG A 192 -11.08 -14.60 5.59
N LEU A 193 -11.09 -14.09 6.83
CA LEU A 193 -10.56 -12.77 7.16
C LEU A 193 -9.08 -12.64 6.77
N ILE A 194 -8.68 -11.46 6.28
CA ILE A 194 -7.31 -11.10 5.90
C ILE A 194 -6.51 -10.77 7.16
N ILE A 195 -5.23 -11.16 7.20
CA ILE A 195 -4.30 -10.77 8.27
C ILE A 195 -3.09 -10.08 7.65
N THR A 196 -2.80 -8.87 8.12
CA THR A 196 -1.65 -8.07 7.68
C THR A 196 -0.91 -7.54 8.90
N ALA A 197 0.32 -7.09 8.69
CA ALA A 197 1.06 -6.38 9.73
C ALA A 197 1.80 -5.18 9.17
N SER A 198 1.91 -4.14 9.98
CA SER A 198 2.82 -3.00 9.76
C SER A 198 4.11 -3.28 10.51
N VAL A 199 5.23 -3.26 9.80
CA VAL A 199 6.52 -3.70 10.32
C VAL A 199 7.61 -2.66 10.07
N SER A 200 8.65 -2.67 10.89
CA SER A 200 9.77 -1.74 10.78
C SER A 200 10.56 -1.93 9.49
N ALA A 201 11.12 -0.83 8.97
CA ALA A 201 12.10 -0.83 7.90
C ALA A 201 13.56 -0.83 8.41
N GLU A 202 13.78 -0.65 9.72
CA GLU A 202 15.12 -0.52 10.29
C GLU A 202 15.73 -1.90 10.59
N LYS A 203 16.92 -2.16 10.05
CA LYS A 203 17.61 -3.45 10.18
C LYS A 203 17.66 -3.99 11.61
N ALA A 204 18.09 -3.16 12.56
CA ALA A 204 18.26 -3.55 13.95
C ALA A 204 16.92 -3.96 14.60
N ILE A 205 15.84 -3.26 14.26
CA ILE A 205 14.50 -3.60 14.72
C ILE A 205 14.01 -4.87 14.02
N ILE A 206 14.22 -5.02 12.72
CA ILE A 206 13.83 -6.23 11.99
C ILE A 206 14.44 -7.48 12.65
N ASP A 207 15.74 -7.43 12.92
CA ASP A 207 16.50 -8.52 13.56
C ASP A 207 15.97 -8.85 14.96
N ALA A 208 15.61 -7.82 15.74
CA ALA A 208 15.12 -7.98 17.11
C ALA A 208 13.65 -8.42 17.18
N SER A 209 12.84 -8.07 16.17
CA SER A 209 11.38 -8.11 16.26
C SER A 209 10.72 -9.25 15.50
N TYR A 210 11.32 -9.76 14.41
CA TYR A 210 10.58 -10.63 13.49
C TYR A 210 11.32 -11.92 13.13
N GLU A 211 10.60 -13.03 13.17
CA GLU A 211 10.99 -14.26 12.47
C GLU A 211 10.40 -14.17 11.06
N VAL A 212 11.07 -13.39 10.20
CA VAL A 212 10.53 -12.90 8.91
C VAL A 212 9.94 -14.02 8.05
N THR A 213 10.67 -15.14 7.92
CA THR A 213 10.21 -16.31 7.17
C THR A 213 8.90 -16.88 7.75
N GLU A 214 8.84 -17.09 9.06
CA GLU A 214 7.69 -17.68 9.75
C GLU A 214 6.46 -16.77 9.69
N ILE A 215 6.59 -15.47 10.01
CA ILE A 215 5.45 -14.55 9.95
C ILE A 215 4.91 -14.40 8.52
N ALA A 216 5.79 -14.49 7.51
CA ALA A 216 5.39 -14.39 6.12
C ALA A 216 4.56 -15.58 5.63
N GLU A 217 4.60 -16.74 6.30
CA GLU A 217 3.71 -17.87 5.99
C GLU A 217 2.26 -17.57 6.40
N HIS A 218 2.08 -16.87 7.51
CA HIS A 218 0.77 -16.64 8.12
C HIS A 218 0.09 -15.36 7.64
N LEU A 219 0.87 -14.28 7.43
CA LEU A 219 0.36 -13.00 6.94
C LEU A 219 0.01 -13.05 5.45
N ASP A 220 -1.08 -12.40 5.06
CA ASP A 220 -1.50 -12.29 3.66
C ASP A 220 -0.61 -11.31 2.89
N PHE A 221 -0.25 -10.18 3.52
CA PHE A 221 0.78 -9.26 3.07
C PHE A 221 1.32 -8.41 4.24
N ILE A 222 2.46 -7.77 4.03
CA ILE A 222 3.26 -7.06 5.03
C ILE A 222 3.48 -5.62 4.55
N ASN A 223 3.13 -4.64 5.38
CA ASN A 223 3.30 -3.22 5.12
C ASN A 223 4.61 -2.74 5.79
N VAL A 224 5.68 -2.55 5.02
CA VAL A 224 6.99 -2.16 5.54
C VAL A 224 7.09 -0.63 5.65
N LEU A 225 7.23 -0.10 6.86
CA LEU A 225 7.24 1.34 7.18
C LEU A 225 8.53 2.03 6.68
N THR A 226 8.69 2.17 5.36
CA THR A 226 9.87 2.74 4.67
C THR A 226 9.85 4.26 4.67
N PHE A 227 9.60 4.85 5.84
CA PHE A 227 9.60 6.28 6.11
C PHE A 227 9.94 6.50 7.59
N ASP A 228 10.18 7.75 7.98
CA ASP A 228 10.71 8.12 9.30
C ASP A 228 12.11 7.53 9.58
N PHE A 229 12.92 7.33 8.53
CA PHE A 229 14.33 6.98 8.67
C PHE A 229 15.16 8.12 9.30
N HIS A 230 14.79 9.36 8.98
CA HIS A 230 15.37 10.59 9.50
C HIS A 230 14.25 11.52 9.95
N GLY A 231 14.54 12.39 10.91
CA GLY A 231 13.55 13.30 11.45
C GLY A 231 14.09 14.26 12.50
N PRO A 232 13.24 15.17 13.00
CA PRO A 232 13.65 16.29 13.84
C PRO A 232 14.20 15.91 15.23
N TRP A 233 14.22 14.61 15.56
CA TRP A 233 14.94 14.06 16.71
C TRP A 233 16.46 14.00 16.50
N GLU A 234 16.95 14.26 15.29
CA GLU A 234 18.36 14.35 14.92
C GLU A 234 18.87 15.81 14.94
N SER A 235 20.19 15.99 15.05
CA SER A 235 20.83 17.32 15.05
C SER A 235 21.23 17.81 13.66
N VAL A 236 20.94 17.04 12.62
CA VAL A 236 21.20 17.37 11.22
C VAL A 236 19.97 17.01 10.38
N THR A 237 19.77 17.74 9.28
CA THR A 237 18.70 17.46 8.33
C THR A 237 18.93 16.12 7.62
N GLY A 238 17.85 15.37 7.42
CA GLY A 238 17.84 14.11 6.68
C GLY A 238 16.48 13.85 6.08
N HIS A 239 16.44 13.26 4.88
CA HIS A 239 15.18 12.97 4.22
C HIS A 239 14.52 11.75 4.87
N HIS A 240 13.26 11.84 5.30
CA HIS A 240 12.63 10.79 6.10
C HIS A 240 12.29 9.50 5.35
N SER A 241 12.17 9.54 4.01
CA SER A 241 11.86 8.37 3.17
C SER A 241 12.75 8.31 1.92
N PRO A 242 14.08 8.20 2.05
CA PRO A 242 14.95 8.15 0.89
C PRO A 242 14.82 6.81 0.17
N LEU A 243 14.86 6.81 -1.17
CA LEU A 243 14.78 5.55 -1.93
C LEU A 243 16.08 4.76 -1.81
N PHE A 244 17.22 5.43 -1.98
CA PHE A 244 18.56 4.83 -1.87
C PHE A 244 19.39 5.50 -0.80
N GLN A 245 20.52 4.88 -0.47
CA GLN A 245 21.56 5.44 0.39
C GLN A 245 22.16 6.71 -0.24
N ARG A 246 22.57 7.67 0.60
CA ARG A 246 23.37 8.83 0.18
C ARG A 246 24.86 8.47 0.12
N ASP A 247 25.60 9.09 -0.79
CA ASP A 247 27.04 8.84 -0.97
C ASP A 247 27.87 9.11 0.30
N GLN A 248 27.42 10.01 1.17
CA GLN A 248 28.10 10.35 2.42
C GLN A 248 27.69 9.49 3.62
N ASP A 249 26.71 8.60 3.46
CA ASP A 249 26.24 7.77 4.56
C ASP A 249 27.27 6.69 4.90
N THR A 250 27.50 6.49 6.20
CA THR A 250 28.47 5.51 6.71
C THR A 250 27.90 4.79 7.94
N GLY A 251 28.43 3.61 8.25
CA GLY A 251 27.96 2.84 9.40
C GLY A 251 26.48 2.46 9.27
N ASN A 252 25.70 2.70 10.33
CA ASN A 252 24.28 2.32 10.35
C ASN A 252 23.40 3.16 9.41
N GLU A 253 23.83 4.39 9.08
CA GLU A 253 23.12 5.28 8.14
C GLU A 253 22.96 4.63 6.76
N THR A 254 23.89 3.73 6.38
CA THR A 254 23.82 2.99 5.11
C THR A 254 22.60 2.09 4.98
N TYR A 255 21.94 1.76 6.11
CA TYR A 255 20.74 0.93 6.15
C TYR A 255 19.44 1.75 6.14
N LEU A 256 19.51 3.06 6.34
CA LEU A 256 18.35 3.94 6.56
C LEU A 256 17.75 4.44 5.23
N ASN A 257 17.39 3.50 4.36
CA ASN A 257 16.75 3.79 3.09
C ASN A 257 15.82 2.66 2.65
N THR A 258 14.89 3.01 1.75
CA THR A 258 13.84 2.11 1.26
C THR A 258 14.40 0.89 0.55
N ASP A 259 15.43 1.05 -0.31
CA ASP A 259 16.03 -0.05 -1.05
C ASP A 259 16.63 -1.10 -0.11
N PHE A 260 17.46 -0.66 0.84
CA PHE A 260 18.05 -1.56 1.83
C PHE A 260 16.97 -2.28 2.61
N ALA A 261 16.00 -1.55 3.17
CA ALA A 261 14.95 -2.13 4.01
C ALA A 261 14.13 -3.19 3.26
N MET A 262 13.66 -2.87 2.06
CA MET A 262 12.83 -3.77 1.26
C MET A 262 13.61 -5.02 0.82
N ARG A 263 14.88 -4.85 0.42
CA ARG A 263 15.75 -5.97 0.06
C ARG A 263 16.12 -6.82 1.27
N TYR A 264 16.30 -6.21 2.44
CA TYR A 264 16.60 -6.94 3.67
C TYR A 264 15.42 -7.83 4.09
N TRP A 265 14.20 -7.31 4.02
CA TRP A 265 12.99 -8.13 4.19
C TRP A 265 12.94 -9.33 3.22
N GLN A 266 13.37 -9.15 1.97
CA GLN A 266 13.47 -10.27 1.02
C GLN A 266 14.55 -11.29 1.42
N THR A 267 15.73 -10.83 1.83
CA THR A 267 16.84 -11.73 2.20
C THR A 267 16.55 -12.52 3.47
N GLU A 268 15.78 -11.95 4.40
CA GLU A 268 15.32 -12.64 5.62
C GLU A 268 14.13 -13.59 5.37
N GLY A 269 13.69 -13.75 4.12
CA GLY A 269 12.71 -14.73 3.68
C GLY A 269 11.30 -14.19 3.42
N GLY A 270 11.11 -12.87 3.42
CA GLY A 270 9.84 -12.22 3.06
C GLY A 270 9.57 -12.32 1.55
N PRO A 271 8.52 -13.02 1.09
CA PRO A 271 8.23 -13.14 -0.34
C PRO A 271 7.90 -11.77 -0.94
N SER A 272 8.57 -11.37 -2.03
CA SER A 272 8.42 -10.05 -2.65
C SER A 272 6.95 -9.68 -2.91
N GLN A 273 6.16 -10.63 -3.41
CA GLN A 273 4.73 -10.44 -3.71
C GLN A 273 3.85 -10.22 -2.47
N LYS A 274 4.36 -10.44 -1.26
CA LYS A 274 3.69 -10.11 0.01
C LYS A 274 4.17 -8.80 0.62
N LEU A 275 5.33 -8.27 0.22
CA LEU A 275 5.87 -7.03 0.75
C LEU A 275 5.25 -5.84 0.03
N ASN A 276 4.67 -4.91 0.79
CA ASN A 276 4.21 -3.62 0.32
C ASN A 276 5.16 -2.53 0.82
N MET A 277 5.61 -1.66 -0.08
CA MET A 277 6.47 -0.53 0.24
C MET A 277 5.65 0.63 0.83
N GLY A 278 6.14 1.27 1.89
CA GLY A 278 5.47 2.40 2.53
C GLY A 278 5.72 3.72 1.80
N LEU A 279 4.66 4.48 1.59
CA LEU A 279 4.68 5.82 1.02
C LEU A 279 4.02 6.79 2.00
N ALA A 280 4.74 7.84 2.36
CA ALA A 280 4.30 8.82 3.33
C ALA A 280 3.73 10.06 2.61
N VAL A 281 2.52 10.46 2.96
CA VAL A 281 1.85 11.67 2.41
C VAL A 281 2.15 12.89 3.28
N TYR A 282 3.37 12.95 3.81
CA TYR A 282 3.85 14.02 4.67
C TYR A 282 5.37 14.17 4.49
N GLY A 283 5.91 15.26 5.01
CA GLY A 283 7.34 15.47 5.15
C GLY A 283 7.75 15.63 6.62
N ARG A 284 9.03 15.42 6.89
CA ARG A 284 9.65 15.77 8.17
C ARG A 284 10.40 17.10 8.01
N ALA A 285 10.09 18.05 8.88
CA ALA A 285 10.62 19.40 8.85
C ALA A 285 11.59 19.68 10.01
N PHE A 286 12.59 20.51 9.75
CA PHE A 286 13.67 20.87 10.67
C PHE A 286 13.89 22.38 10.68
N GLU A 287 14.24 22.92 11.84
CA GLU A 287 14.70 24.29 12.00
C GLU A 287 16.22 24.35 11.77
N LEU A 288 16.68 24.97 10.68
CA LEU A 288 18.10 25.12 10.37
C LEU A 288 18.80 26.03 11.38
N SER A 289 19.98 25.61 11.87
CA SER A 289 20.80 26.41 12.80
C SER A 289 21.93 27.20 12.11
N SER A 290 22.02 27.12 10.77
CA SER A 290 23.03 27.79 9.97
C SER A 290 22.49 28.13 8.57
N ALA A 291 23.26 28.88 7.78
CA ALA A 291 22.93 29.14 6.38
C ALA A 291 23.13 27.91 5.45
N SER A 292 23.71 26.82 5.96
CA SER A 292 23.82 25.56 5.21
C SER A 292 22.44 24.90 5.13
N SER A 293 22.08 24.42 3.95
CA SER A 293 20.75 23.83 3.71
C SER A 293 20.77 22.54 2.91
N ALA A 294 21.95 22.04 2.53
CA ALA A 294 22.10 20.73 1.90
C ALA A 294 21.73 19.61 2.89
N PRO A 295 21.32 18.42 2.44
CA PRO A 295 21.08 17.29 3.33
C PRO A 295 22.28 17.03 4.25
N GLY A 296 22.04 16.86 5.55
CA GLY A 296 23.08 16.82 6.58
C GLY A 296 23.45 18.19 7.16
N ALA A 297 22.77 19.26 6.76
CA ALA A 297 22.95 20.58 7.36
C ALA A 297 22.55 20.57 8.85
N PRO A 298 23.27 21.33 9.71
CA PRO A 298 22.94 21.43 11.13
C PRO A 298 21.52 21.96 11.38
N ALA A 299 20.78 21.27 12.23
CA ALA A 299 19.44 21.64 12.68
C ALA A 299 19.45 21.92 14.20
N SER A 300 18.55 22.79 14.65
CA SER A 300 18.37 23.12 16.07
C SER A 300 17.21 22.38 16.73
N GLY A 301 16.37 21.72 15.93
CA GLY A 301 15.21 20.97 16.40
C GLY A 301 14.16 20.78 15.31
N PRO A 302 12.92 20.46 15.69
CA PRO A 302 11.81 20.37 14.75
C PRO A 302 11.55 21.71 14.07
N GLY A 303 11.15 21.64 12.80
CA GLY A 303 10.60 22.79 12.11
C GLY A 303 9.24 23.19 12.70
N GLU A 304 8.71 24.31 12.24
CA GLU A 304 7.43 24.85 12.71
C GLU A 304 6.29 23.83 12.60
N GLU A 305 5.28 23.95 13.45
CA GLU A 305 4.11 23.08 13.40
C GLU A 305 3.30 23.25 12.09
N GLY A 306 2.75 22.15 11.58
CA GLY A 306 1.80 22.23 10.49
C GLY A 306 0.53 22.97 10.90
N CYS A 307 0.07 23.91 10.09
CA CYS A 307 -1.08 24.77 10.40
C CYS A 307 -2.42 24.03 10.64
N TYR A 308 -2.53 22.76 10.25
CA TYR A 308 -3.68 21.89 10.46
C TYR A 308 -3.34 20.62 11.25
N THR A 309 -2.15 20.05 11.07
CA THR A 309 -1.69 18.88 11.81
C THR A 309 -1.33 19.24 13.25
N GLY A 310 -0.82 20.45 13.49
CA GLY A 310 -0.43 20.94 14.81
C GLY A 310 0.74 20.18 15.43
N GLU A 311 1.58 19.55 14.60
CA GLU A 311 2.75 18.78 15.04
C GLU A 311 4.03 19.45 14.55
N GLU A 312 4.91 19.84 15.47
CA GLU A 312 6.23 20.39 15.15
C GLU A 312 7.06 19.37 14.35
N GLY A 313 7.71 19.84 13.28
CA GLY A 313 8.56 19.01 12.43
C GLY A 313 7.82 17.96 11.60
N PHE A 314 6.50 18.08 11.47
CA PHE A 314 5.66 17.21 10.64
C PHE A 314 4.70 18.07 9.80
N TRP A 315 4.85 18.00 8.48
CA TRP A 315 3.96 18.71 7.56
C TRP A 315 3.24 17.71 6.67
N ALA A 316 1.91 17.70 6.69
CA ALA A 316 1.12 17.00 5.69
C ALA A 316 1.51 17.44 4.27
N SER A 317 1.24 16.64 3.23
CA SER A 317 1.55 17.01 1.85
C SER A 317 0.89 18.33 1.46
N TYR A 318 -0.37 18.55 1.87
CA TYR A 318 -1.07 19.81 1.62
C TYR A 318 -0.48 21.01 2.39
N GLU A 319 0.08 20.81 3.59
CA GLU A 319 0.78 21.86 4.35
C GLU A 319 2.14 22.17 3.73
N THR A 320 2.84 21.13 3.29
CA THR A 320 4.11 21.26 2.57
C THR A 320 3.90 22.15 1.34
N CYS A 321 2.85 21.89 0.54
CA CYS A 321 2.49 22.73 -0.62
C CYS A 321 2.26 24.21 -0.25
N LEU A 322 1.68 24.50 0.92
CA LEU A 322 1.50 25.87 1.40
C LEU A 322 2.83 26.52 1.78
N TYR A 323 3.63 25.86 2.61
CA TYR A 323 4.88 26.43 3.14
C TYR A 323 5.95 26.65 2.07
N ILE A 324 5.91 25.85 0.99
CA ILE A 324 6.88 25.96 -0.11
C ILE A 324 6.31 26.69 -1.34
N GLU A 325 5.17 27.37 -1.22
CA GLU A 325 4.58 28.10 -2.34
C GLU A 325 5.58 29.16 -2.88
N GLY A 326 5.94 29.04 -4.16
CA GLY A 326 6.92 29.92 -4.80
C GLY A 326 8.39 29.59 -4.47
N VAL A 327 8.65 28.56 -3.68
CA VAL A 327 9.99 28.06 -3.34
C VAL A 327 10.40 26.95 -4.32
N ALA A 328 11.66 26.98 -4.75
CA ALA A 328 12.20 25.93 -5.60
C ALA A 328 12.50 24.66 -4.79
N THR A 329 11.94 23.53 -5.23
CA THR A 329 12.29 22.21 -4.71
C THR A 329 13.64 21.75 -5.25
N GLN A 330 14.45 21.13 -4.40
CA GLN A 330 15.74 20.55 -4.76
C GLN A 330 15.67 19.02 -4.74
N LEU A 331 16.39 18.36 -5.63
CA LEU A 331 16.49 16.91 -5.66
C LEU A 331 17.73 16.45 -4.90
N ILE A 332 17.58 15.45 -4.03
CA ILE A 332 18.72 14.69 -3.49
C ILE A 332 19.02 13.58 -4.50
N ASP A 333 20.01 13.82 -5.37
CA ASP A 333 20.23 13.04 -6.59
C ASP A 333 20.48 11.54 -6.36
N ASP A 334 21.24 11.17 -5.34
CA ASP A 334 21.53 9.78 -4.99
C ASP A 334 20.32 9.10 -4.31
N GLN A 335 19.60 9.82 -3.45
CA GLN A 335 18.42 9.30 -2.74
C GLN A 335 17.11 9.31 -3.54
N LYS A 336 17.06 10.02 -4.69
CA LYS A 336 15.90 10.15 -5.60
C LYS A 336 14.63 10.74 -4.96
N VAL A 337 14.80 11.70 -4.07
CA VAL A 337 13.72 12.35 -3.32
C VAL A 337 13.96 13.84 -3.18
N PRO A 338 12.90 14.66 -3.14
CA PRO A 338 13.04 16.10 -3.06
C PRO A 338 13.17 16.60 -1.61
N TYR A 339 13.69 17.81 -1.49
CA TYR A 339 13.55 18.61 -0.28
C TYR A 339 13.32 20.07 -0.67
N ALA A 340 12.85 20.88 0.27
CA ALA A 340 12.68 22.31 0.09
C ALA A 340 13.17 23.06 1.32
N VAL A 341 13.53 24.33 1.10
CA VAL A 341 13.99 25.23 2.15
C VAL A 341 13.24 26.54 2.01
N THR A 342 12.43 26.85 3.01
CA THR A 342 11.67 28.10 3.08
C THR A 342 12.10 28.84 4.33
N GLU A 343 12.64 30.06 4.16
CA GLU A 343 13.31 30.79 5.25
C GLU A 343 14.41 29.96 5.93
N ASN A 344 14.22 29.56 7.18
CA ASN A 344 15.10 28.66 7.94
C ASN A 344 14.50 27.27 8.17
N GLN A 345 13.37 26.95 7.52
CA GLN A 345 12.73 25.65 7.60
C GLN A 345 13.21 24.75 6.46
N TRP A 346 13.68 23.55 6.80
CA TRP A 346 14.05 22.50 5.84
C TRP A 346 13.02 21.38 5.90
N VAL A 347 12.48 20.93 4.77
CA VAL A 347 11.53 19.80 4.73
C VAL A 347 11.94 18.78 3.68
N GLY A 348 12.03 17.51 4.08
CA GLY A 348 12.13 16.37 3.18
C GLY A 348 10.78 15.69 3.04
N PHE A 349 10.29 15.54 1.80
CA PHE A 349 8.93 15.08 1.49
C PHE A 349 8.92 14.30 0.16
N ASP A 350 7.82 13.63 -0.16
CA ASP A 350 7.63 13.01 -1.49
C ASP A 350 6.80 13.88 -2.43
N ASN A 351 7.21 13.96 -3.70
CA ASN A 351 6.48 14.61 -4.79
C ASN A 351 6.16 13.61 -5.91
N ILE A 352 5.47 14.07 -6.96
CA ILE A 352 5.06 13.20 -8.09
C ILE A 352 6.26 12.48 -8.73
N ASP A 353 7.40 13.15 -8.90
CA ASP A 353 8.60 12.56 -9.51
C ASP A 353 9.25 11.47 -8.63
N SER A 354 9.31 11.70 -7.31
CA SER A 354 9.82 10.68 -6.37
C SER A 354 8.86 9.50 -6.28
N LEU A 355 7.54 9.74 -6.35
CA LEU A 355 6.54 8.67 -6.42
C LEU A 355 6.67 7.83 -7.68
N ASP A 356 6.85 8.46 -8.85
CA ASP A 356 7.12 7.73 -10.10
C ASP A 356 8.36 6.84 -9.96
N THR A 357 9.42 7.39 -9.38
CA THR A 357 10.68 6.66 -9.19
C THR A 357 10.51 5.48 -8.23
N LYS A 358 9.86 5.71 -7.09
CA LYS A 358 9.55 4.69 -6.07
C LYS A 358 8.64 3.59 -6.63
N VAL A 359 7.60 3.94 -7.39
CA VAL A 359 6.70 2.93 -7.98
C VAL A 359 7.39 2.15 -9.11
N ASN A 360 8.25 2.78 -9.90
CA ASN A 360 9.06 2.06 -10.88
C ASN A 360 10.03 1.08 -10.20
N TYR A 361 10.68 1.51 -9.12
CA TYR A 361 11.49 0.63 -8.27
C TYR A 361 10.67 -0.55 -7.73
N LEU A 362 9.46 -0.28 -7.20
CA LEU A 362 8.55 -1.28 -6.67
C LEU A 362 8.25 -2.37 -7.71
N LYS A 363 7.87 -1.96 -8.93
CA LYS A 363 7.55 -2.86 -10.04
C LYS A 363 8.77 -3.66 -10.50
N ASN A 364 9.92 -3.00 -10.64
CA ASN A 364 11.15 -3.65 -11.11
C ASN A 364 11.66 -4.73 -10.13
N ASN A 365 11.39 -4.57 -8.83
CA ASN A 365 11.74 -5.54 -7.80
C ASN A 365 10.61 -6.55 -7.49
N ASN A 366 9.52 -6.53 -8.26
CA ASN A 366 8.38 -7.44 -8.12
C ASN A 366 7.78 -7.44 -6.69
N PHE A 367 7.71 -6.27 -6.06
CA PHE A 367 7.00 -6.12 -4.79
C PHE A 367 5.48 -6.18 -5.00
N GLY A 368 4.75 -6.61 -3.96
CA GLY A 368 3.32 -6.88 -4.05
C GLY A 368 2.43 -5.64 -4.15
N GLY A 369 2.96 -4.46 -3.78
CA GLY A 369 2.24 -3.21 -3.84
C GLY A 369 2.87 -2.11 -2.99
N ALA A 370 2.09 -1.07 -2.75
CA ALA A 370 2.41 -0.01 -1.83
C ALA A 370 1.31 0.12 -0.78
N PHE A 371 1.67 0.63 0.39
CA PHE A 371 0.70 1.21 1.30
C PHE A 371 1.01 2.68 1.58
N VAL A 372 -0.01 3.41 1.97
CA VAL A 372 0.05 4.86 2.13
C VAL A 372 -0.36 5.27 3.54
N TRP A 373 0.50 6.05 4.19
CA TRP A 373 0.20 6.76 5.43
C TRP A 373 0.21 8.27 5.17
N SER A 374 -0.93 8.96 5.14
CA SER A 374 -2.31 8.46 5.19
C SER A 374 -3.22 9.34 4.32
N LEU A 375 -4.46 8.88 4.08
CA LEU A 375 -5.42 9.57 3.19
C LEU A 375 -5.70 11.02 3.57
N ASP A 376 -5.73 11.30 4.87
CA ASP A 376 -6.04 12.60 5.43
C ASP A 376 -4.93 13.64 5.31
N LEU A 377 -3.74 13.23 4.85
CA LEU A 377 -2.58 14.09 4.69
C LEU A 377 -2.38 14.52 3.22
N ASP A 378 -3.19 13.98 2.30
CA ASP A 378 -3.25 14.41 0.90
C ASP A 378 -4.16 15.63 0.74
N ASP A 379 -4.00 16.38 -0.35
CA ASP A 379 -4.84 17.54 -0.64
C ASP A 379 -6.22 17.12 -1.16
N THR A 380 -7.14 16.83 -0.23
CA THR A 380 -8.50 16.40 -0.56
C THR A 380 -9.34 17.44 -1.28
N THR A 381 -9.04 18.72 -1.06
CA THR A 381 -9.80 19.84 -1.62
C THR A 381 -9.31 20.22 -3.02
N GLY A 382 -8.03 19.94 -3.30
CA GLY A 382 -7.30 20.40 -4.48
C GLY A 382 -6.91 21.87 -4.43
N GLN A 383 -7.11 22.55 -3.30
CA GLN A 383 -6.89 23.98 -3.16
C GLN A 383 -5.46 24.34 -2.72
N PHE A 384 -4.79 23.43 -2.02
CA PHE A 384 -3.46 23.67 -1.44
C PHE A 384 -2.37 23.49 -2.48
N CYS A 385 -2.33 22.32 -3.09
CA CYS A 385 -1.30 21.95 -4.06
C CYS A 385 -1.63 22.39 -5.49
N LYS A 386 -2.90 22.77 -5.77
CA LYS A 386 -3.38 23.20 -7.10
C LYS A 386 -3.18 22.13 -8.19
N MET A 387 -3.19 20.85 -7.79
CA MET A 387 -2.99 19.67 -8.66
C MET A 387 -4.24 18.77 -8.78
N GLY A 388 -5.42 19.30 -8.41
CA GLY A 388 -6.66 18.52 -8.33
C GLY A 388 -6.81 17.80 -6.98
N GLN A 389 -7.88 17.03 -6.82
CA GLN A 389 -8.22 16.38 -5.56
C GLN A 389 -7.39 15.10 -5.34
N CYS A 390 -6.86 14.96 -4.12
CA CYS A 390 -5.98 13.89 -3.67
C CYS A 390 -4.89 13.59 -4.70
N PRO A 391 -4.02 14.55 -5.04
CA PRO A 391 -3.04 14.40 -6.11
C PRO A 391 -2.07 13.24 -5.84
N PHE A 392 -1.65 13.03 -4.59
CA PHE A 392 -0.71 11.97 -4.21
C PHE A 392 -1.35 10.59 -4.41
N ILE A 393 -2.52 10.36 -3.82
CA ILE A 393 -3.23 9.08 -3.89
C ILE A 393 -3.74 8.81 -5.31
N SER A 394 -4.27 9.82 -5.99
CA SER A 394 -4.74 9.68 -7.37
C SER A 394 -3.61 9.29 -8.31
N HIS A 395 -2.43 9.88 -8.15
CA HIS A 395 -1.26 9.52 -8.94
C HIS A 395 -0.85 8.06 -8.71
N LEU A 396 -0.72 7.64 -7.45
CA LEU A 396 -0.41 6.25 -7.10
C LEU A 396 -1.43 5.26 -7.65
N HIS A 397 -2.71 5.59 -7.59
CA HIS A 397 -3.77 4.79 -8.18
C HIS A 397 -3.52 4.57 -9.68
N THR A 398 -3.19 5.62 -10.44
CA THR A 398 -2.90 5.49 -11.88
C THR A 398 -1.70 4.59 -12.17
N LEU A 399 -0.70 4.58 -11.28
CA LEU A 399 0.52 3.81 -11.47
C LEU A 399 0.35 2.34 -11.06
N LEU A 400 -0.38 2.06 -9.97
CA LEU A 400 -0.41 0.73 -9.33
C LEU A 400 -1.68 -0.07 -9.63
N VAL A 401 -2.81 0.61 -9.78
CA VAL A 401 -4.11 -0.03 -9.99
C VAL A 401 -4.48 0.14 -11.46
N PRO A 402 -4.17 -0.84 -12.33
CA PRO A 402 -4.52 -0.75 -13.73
C PRO A 402 -6.04 -0.64 -13.87
N GLY A 403 -6.51 0.53 -14.31
CA GLY A 403 -7.90 0.67 -14.74
C GLY A 403 -8.19 -0.33 -15.86
N ASN A 404 -9.39 -0.91 -15.84
CA ASN A 404 -9.92 -1.67 -16.97
C ASN A 404 -9.80 -0.77 -18.21
N ARG A 405 -8.82 -1.02 -19.09
CA ARG A 405 -8.52 -0.20 -20.30
C ARG A 405 -9.59 -0.36 -21.39
N ASN A 406 -10.86 -0.30 -21.01
CA ASN A 406 -12.02 -0.20 -21.90
C ASN A 406 -12.75 1.14 -21.75
N ALA A 407 -12.10 2.16 -21.16
CA ALA A 407 -12.47 3.54 -21.46
C ALA A 407 -11.89 3.87 -22.85
N PHE A 408 -12.76 3.89 -23.85
CA PHE A 408 -12.45 4.21 -25.24
C PHE A 408 -11.48 5.40 -25.33
N THR A 409 -10.22 5.12 -25.68
CA THR A 409 -9.35 6.12 -26.28
C THR A 409 -9.96 6.48 -27.63
N SER A 410 -10.64 7.62 -27.68
CA SER A 410 -10.94 8.32 -28.92
C SER A 410 -9.60 8.68 -29.56
N TYR A 411 -9.17 7.85 -30.52
CA TYR A 411 -8.08 8.21 -31.41
C TYR A 411 -8.48 9.50 -32.16
N PRO A 412 -7.57 10.47 -32.33
CA PRO A 412 -7.85 11.62 -33.17
C PRO A 412 -8.06 11.13 -34.60
N VAL A 413 -9.17 11.54 -35.19
CA VAL A 413 -9.47 11.35 -36.62
C VAL A 413 -8.41 12.13 -37.40
N ILE A 414 -7.46 11.41 -38.00
CA ILE A 414 -6.61 11.97 -39.05
C ILE A 414 -7.46 11.99 -40.32
N GLU A 415 -7.92 13.17 -40.70
CA GLU A 415 -8.47 13.41 -42.04
C GLU A 415 -7.38 13.17 -43.09
N GLY A 416 -7.76 12.44 -44.14
CA GLY A 416 -7.10 12.53 -45.44
C GLY A 416 -6.13 11.40 -45.79
N LEU A 417 -6.65 10.34 -46.39
CA LEU A 417 -6.01 9.77 -47.58
C LEU A 417 -7.06 9.06 -48.44
N VAL A 418 -7.44 9.72 -49.53
CA VAL A 418 -8.26 9.14 -50.59
C VAL A 418 -7.37 8.24 -51.43
N ILE A 419 -7.58 6.92 -51.38
CA ILE A 419 -7.17 6.02 -52.46
C ILE A 419 -8.39 5.16 -52.81
N LYS A 420 -9.08 5.59 -53.87
CA LYS A 420 -9.96 4.73 -54.66
C LYS A 420 -9.11 3.60 -55.25
N LEU A 421 -9.64 2.38 -55.30
CA LEU A 421 -9.78 1.58 -56.54
C LEU A 421 -10.39 0.19 -56.25
N PHE A 422 -11.40 -0.13 -57.06
CA PHE A 422 -12.01 -1.44 -57.37
C PHE A 422 -12.92 -2.16 -56.35
N GLN A 423 -14.23 -2.08 -56.61
CA GLN A 423 -15.15 -3.23 -56.57
C GLN A 423 -15.46 -3.68 -58.01
N PRO A 424 -15.95 -4.92 -58.22
CA PRO A 424 -17.37 -5.00 -58.57
C PRO A 424 -18.15 -6.11 -57.84
N LEU A 425 -19.37 -5.71 -57.42
CA LEU A 425 -20.66 -6.38 -57.56
C LEU A 425 -20.80 -7.86 -57.14
N THR A 426 -21.69 -8.11 -56.16
CA THR A 426 -23.02 -8.67 -56.47
C THR A 426 -23.98 -8.53 -55.28
N LEU A 427 -25.18 -8.05 -55.62
CA LEU A 427 -26.37 -7.88 -54.79
C LEU A 427 -26.89 -9.24 -54.27
N SER A 428 -27.45 -9.24 -53.05
CA SER A 428 -28.80 -9.78 -52.79
C SER A 428 -29.32 -9.38 -51.40
N TYR A 429 -30.27 -8.44 -51.43
CA TYR A 429 -31.51 -8.35 -50.65
C TYR A 429 -31.60 -9.04 -49.28
N PHE A 430 -31.84 -8.26 -48.22
CA PHE A 430 -33.15 -8.15 -47.56
C PHE A 430 -33.11 -7.00 -46.52
N ILE A 431 -33.82 -5.91 -46.80
CA ILE A 431 -34.27 -4.92 -45.82
C ILE A 431 -35.75 -5.23 -45.58
N CYS A 432 -36.14 -5.47 -44.33
CA CYS A 432 -37.52 -5.30 -43.91
C CYS A 432 -37.58 -4.06 -43.01
N GLN A 433 -38.46 -3.15 -43.40
CA GLN A 433 -38.67 -1.84 -42.80
C GLN A 433 -39.18 -1.91 -41.37
N ILE A 434 -38.73 -0.93 -40.61
CA ILE A 434 -39.38 -0.34 -39.45
C ILE A 434 -40.80 0.12 -39.86
N ASP A 435 -41.81 -0.22 -39.07
CA ASP A 435 -42.83 0.78 -38.74
C ASP A 435 -43.52 0.55 -37.40
N LYS A 436 -43.81 1.70 -36.80
CA LYS A 436 -44.32 1.99 -35.46
C LYS A 436 -45.65 1.32 -35.16
N LEU A 437 -45.87 0.94 -33.90
CA LEU A 437 -47.15 1.09 -33.18
C LEU A 437 -46.94 0.95 -31.67
N SER A 438 -47.61 1.82 -30.92
CA SER A 438 -47.44 2.08 -29.50
C SER A 438 -48.42 1.28 -28.61
N CYS A 439 -47.93 0.91 -27.41
CA CYS A 439 -48.64 0.64 -26.12
C CYS A 439 -49.57 -0.60 -25.98
N PRO A 440 -49.92 -1.01 -24.73
CA PRO A 440 -49.11 -1.25 -23.53
C PRO A 440 -49.43 -2.62 -22.85
N LYS A 441 -48.57 -3.09 -21.94
CA LYS A 441 -48.95 -3.72 -20.66
C LYS A 441 -47.73 -3.86 -19.75
#